data_AF-A0A537Y553-F1
#
_entry.id   AF-A0A537Y553-F1
#
_cell.length_a   1.000
_cell.length_b   1.000
_cell.length_c   1.000
_cell.angle_alpha   90.00
_cell.angle_beta   90.00
_cell.angle_gamma   90.00
#
_symmetry.space_group_name_H-M   'P 1'
#
loop_
_entity.id
_entity.type
_entity.pdbx_description
1 polymer ?
#
loop_
_entity_poly.entity_id
_entity_poly.type
_entity_poly.pdbx_seq_one_letter_code
_entity_poly.pdbx_strand_id
1 'polypeptide(L)'
;MPFFIPTSSVSLLTIIGNVALVRATNKHTRRRDGKEITGMTMYTDTYLFENGAWKCIQAQLTPVAPEHEPADDTIVSIYIEGKRQERHS
;
A
#
# COMPACT_ATOMS: atom_id res chain seq x y z
N MET A 1 16.44 -1.56 -13.14
CA MET A 1 16.45 -1.67 -11.66
C MET A 1 15.25 -0.89 -11.13
N PRO A 2 14.13 -1.51 -10.68
CA PRO A 2 13.07 -0.74 -10.07
C PRO A 2 13.47 -0.45 -8.61
N PHE A 3 13.84 0.80 -8.32
CA PHE A 3 14.15 1.27 -6.98
C PHE A 3 12.86 1.46 -6.16
N PHE A 4 12.95 1.09 -4.88
CA PHE A 4 11.86 1.00 -3.89
C PHE A 4 11.72 2.31 -3.09
N ILE A 5 10.51 2.62 -2.65
CA ILE A 5 9.97 3.99 -2.55
C ILE A 5 9.25 4.20 -1.23
N PRO A 6 9.15 5.44 -0.72
CA PRO A 6 8.30 5.72 0.41
C PRO A 6 6.83 5.39 0.18
N THR A 7 6.41 4.33 0.87
CA THR A 7 5.02 3.86 0.92
C THR A 7 4.38 4.45 2.14
N SER A 8 3.33 5.22 1.91
CA SER A 8 2.53 5.85 2.94
C SER A 8 1.11 5.30 2.89
N SER A 9 0.70 4.55 3.91
CA SER A 9 -0.49 3.68 3.85
C SER A 9 -1.61 4.12 4.79
N VAL A 10 -2.87 4.05 4.34
CA VAL A 10 -4.06 3.84 5.18
C VAL A 10 -4.56 2.43 4.91
N SER A 11 -4.86 1.62 5.92
CA SER A 11 -5.30 0.23 5.72
C SER A 11 -6.53 -0.15 6.54
N LEU A 12 -7.47 -0.86 5.93
CA LEU A 12 -8.61 -1.52 6.56
C LEU A 12 -8.49 -3.04 6.34
N LEU A 13 -8.73 -3.82 7.40
CA LEU A 13 -8.73 -5.28 7.37
C LEU A 13 -10.11 -5.79 7.83
N THR A 14 -10.72 -6.66 7.03
CA THR A 14 -11.94 -7.39 7.39
C THR A 14 -11.70 -8.88 7.28
N ILE A 15 -11.99 -9.64 8.33
CA ILE A 15 -11.85 -11.11 8.36
C ILE A 15 -13.24 -11.75 8.26
N ILE A 16 -13.41 -12.70 7.35
CA ILE A 16 -14.64 -13.47 7.13
C ILE A 16 -14.26 -14.96 7.06
N GLY A 17 -14.39 -15.68 8.17
CA GLY A 17 -13.95 -17.06 8.28
C GLY A 17 -12.44 -17.19 8.07
N ASN A 18 -12.03 -18.01 7.11
CA ASN A 18 -10.63 -18.17 6.71
C ASN A 18 -10.22 -17.24 5.55
N VAL A 19 -11.01 -16.23 5.21
CA VAL A 19 -10.69 -15.23 4.20
C VAL A 19 -10.48 -13.88 4.86
N ALA A 20 -9.51 -13.09 4.38
CA ALA A 20 -9.34 -11.71 4.78
C ALA A 20 -9.37 -10.79 3.55
N LEU A 21 -10.07 -9.67 3.67
CA LEU A 21 -10.07 -8.59 2.71
C LEU A 21 -9.27 -7.42 3.27
N VAL A 22 -8.20 -7.05 2.56
CA VAL A 22 -7.35 -5.91 2.91
C VAL A 22 -7.58 -4.83 1.89
N ARG A 23 -7.90 -3.62 2.35
CA ARG A 23 -7.94 -2.43 1.51
C ARG A 23 -6.92 -1.44 2.01
N ALA A 24 -6.06 -0.95 1.11
CA ALA A 24 -5.07 0.04 1.48
C ALA A 24 -4.87 1.09 0.41
N THR A 25 -4.61 2.33 0.80
CA THR A 25 -4.21 3.39 -0.15
C THR A 25 -2.75 3.72 0.10
N ASN A 26 -1.91 3.60 -0.94
CA ASN A 26 -0.47 3.81 -0.84
C ASN A 26 0.00 4.93 -1.76
N LYS A 27 0.62 5.96 -1.18
CA LYS A 27 1.44 6.92 -1.92
C LYS A 27 2.76 6.27 -2.33
N HIS A 28 3.24 6.56 -3.53
CA HIS A 28 4.53 6.10 -4.03
C HIS A 28 5.17 7.11 -5.01
N THR A 29 6.45 7.39 -4.85
CA THR A 29 7.33 8.13 -5.78
C THR A 29 8.24 7.20 -6.60
N ARG A 30 7.88 6.86 -7.86
CA ARG A 30 8.69 6.02 -8.77
C ARG A 30 9.59 6.85 -9.67
N ARG A 31 10.80 6.37 -9.95
CA ARG A 31 11.64 6.95 -11.02
C ARG A 31 11.32 6.29 -12.36
N ARG A 32 10.96 7.09 -13.37
CA ARG A 32 10.72 6.66 -14.76
C ARG A 32 11.39 7.66 -15.68
N ASP A 33 12.18 7.18 -16.64
CA ASP A 33 12.90 8.01 -17.62
C ASP A 33 13.74 9.14 -16.98
N GLY A 34 14.38 8.83 -15.85
CA GLY A 34 15.21 9.79 -15.12
C GLY A 34 14.43 10.80 -14.26
N LYS A 35 13.09 10.84 -14.36
CA LYS A 35 12.20 11.73 -13.60
C LYS A 35 11.54 10.99 -12.44
N GLU A 36 11.38 11.68 -11.31
CA GLU A 36 10.56 11.19 -10.19
C GLU A 36 9.08 11.50 -10.44
N ILE A 37 8.24 10.48 -10.28
CA ILE A 37 6.80 10.52 -10.47
C ILE A 37 6.15 10.03 -9.19
N THR A 38 5.47 10.92 -8.49
CA THR A 38 4.61 10.58 -7.35
C THR A 38 3.21 10.27 -7.84
N GLY A 39 2.62 9.22 -7.28
CA GLY A 39 1.21 8.90 -7.45
C GLY A 39 0.70 8.04 -6.32
N MET A 40 -0.59 7.74 -6.34
CA MET A 40 -1.23 6.95 -5.31
C MET A 40 -2.01 5.79 -5.93
N THR A 41 -2.06 4.67 -5.21
CA THR A 41 -2.77 3.46 -5.66
C THR A 41 -3.57 2.91 -4.50
N MET A 42 -4.84 2.60 -4.78
CA MET A 42 -5.69 1.85 -3.88
C MET A 42 -5.58 0.35 -4.20
N TYR A 43 -5.36 -0.43 -3.16
CA TYR A 43 -5.22 -1.88 -3.17
C TYR A 43 -6.48 -2.49 -2.59
N THR A 44 -6.94 -3.57 -3.19
CA THR A 44 -7.91 -4.50 -2.60
C THR A 44 -7.35 -5.91 -2.78
N ASP A 45 -6.85 -6.45 -1.68
CA ASP A 45 -6.20 -7.75 -1.65
C ASP A 45 -7.06 -8.75 -0.88
N THR A 46 -7.20 -9.94 -1.43
CA THR A 46 -7.92 -11.05 -0.81
C THR A 46 -6.91 -12.11 -0.39
N TYR A 47 -6.94 -12.44 0.89
CA TYR A 47 -6.08 -13.47 1.48
C TYR A 47 -6.91 -14.67 1.90
N LEU A 48 -6.34 -15.86 1.74
CA LEU A 48 -6.88 -17.12 2.24
C LEU A 48 -5.95 -17.68 3.32
N PHE A 49 -6.51 -18.06 4.46
CA PHE A 49 -5.82 -18.81 5.49
C PHE A 49 -5.96 -20.30 5.23
N GLU A 50 -4.83 -20.95 4.92
CA GLU A 50 -4.76 -22.36 4.59
C GLU A 50 -3.42 -22.93 5.06
N ASN A 51 -3.43 -24.14 5.62
CA ASN A 51 -2.23 -24.82 6.12
C ASN A 51 -1.42 -23.99 7.14
N GLY A 52 -2.13 -23.24 8.00
CA GLY A 52 -1.51 -22.43 9.05
C GLY A 52 -0.89 -21.11 8.57
N ALA A 53 -1.11 -20.71 7.31
CA ALA A 53 -0.54 -19.49 6.74
C ALA A 53 -1.55 -18.70 5.92
N TRP A 54 -1.42 -17.37 5.96
CA TRP A 54 -2.14 -16.46 5.06
C TRP A 54 -1.42 -16.40 3.71
N LYS A 55 -2.18 -16.59 2.62
CA LYS A 55 -1.69 -16.47 1.25
C LYS A 55 -2.52 -15.41 0.53
N CYS A 56 -1.88 -14.46 -0.14
CA CYS A 56 -2.58 -13.55 -1.03
C CYS A 56 -3.02 -14.34 -2.26
N ILE A 57 -4.33 -14.43 -2.50
CA ILE A 57 -4.90 -15.18 -3.63
C ILE A 57 -5.40 -14.26 -4.74
N GLN A 58 -5.60 -12.96 -4.46
CA GLN A 58 -5.95 -11.96 -5.45
C GLN A 58 -5.51 -10.58 -4.97
N ALA A 59 -4.96 -9.77 -5.88
CA ALA A 59 -4.60 -8.39 -5.64
C ALA A 59 -5.16 -7.53 -6.78
N GLN A 60 -5.92 -6.49 -6.44
CA GLN A 60 -6.40 -5.49 -7.39
C GLN A 60 -5.82 -4.13 -7.03
N LEU A 61 -5.22 -3.48 -8.02
CA LEU A 61 -4.59 -2.17 -7.88
C LEU A 61 -5.32 -1.17 -8.77
N THR A 62 -5.81 -0.08 -8.20
CA THR A 62 -6.48 1.00 -8.91
C THR A 62 -5.73 2.31 -8.67
N PRO A 63 -5.22 2.99 -9.73
CA PRO A 63 -4.66 4.32 -9.60
C PRO A 63 -5.69 5.29 -9.01
N VAL A 64 -5.27 6.14 -8.08
CA VAL A 64 -6.10 7.21 -7.54
C VAL A 64 -5.85 8.46 -8.37
N ALA A 65 -6.92 9.14 -8.79
CA ALA A 65 -6.80 10.42 -9.47
C ALA A 65 -6.27 11.49 -8.49
N PRO A 66 -5.41 12.44 -8.92
CA PRO A 66 -4.79 13.43 -8.04
C PRO A 66 -5.78 14.20 -7.14
N GLU A 67 -6.97 14.53 -7.66
CA GLU A 67 -8.05 15.21 -6.95
C GLU A 67 -8.74 14.36 -5.86
N HIS A 68 -8.46 13.05 -5.82
CA HIS A 68 -9.00 12.09 -4.87
C HIS A 68 -7.92 11.48 -3.96
N GLU A 69 -6.69 11.97 -4.03
CA GLU A 69 -5.64 11.53 -3.12
C GLU A 69 -5.94 12.02 -1.69
N PRO A 70 -6.06 11.12 -0.70
CA PRO A 70 -6.11 11.53 0.70
C PRO A 70 -4.86 12.31 1.10
N ALA A 71 -5.02 13.23 2.05
CA ALA A 71 -3.94 14.07 2.55
C ALA A 71 -2.88 13.27 3.33
N ASP A 72 -1.67 13.82 3.39
CA ASP A 72 -0.50 13.17 3.98
C ASP A 72 -0.63 12.96 5.51
N ASP A 73 -1.55 13.65 6.18
CA ASP A 73 -1.87 13.44 7.60
C ASP A 73 -2.56 12.10 7.87
N THR A 74 -3.17 11.49 6.86
CA THR A 74 -3.79 10.16 6.94
C THR A 74 -2.76 9.02 6.95
N ILE A 75 -1.49 9.31 6.66
CA ILE A 75 -0.43 8.31 6.53
C ILE A 75 -0.12 7.66 7.88
N VAL A 76 -0.34 6.34 8.01
CA VAL A 76 -0.08 5.62 9.27
C VAL A 76 1.30 4.98 9.36
N SER A 77 2.03 4.87 8.24
CA SER A 77 3.38 4.32 8.21
C SER A 77 4.13 4.83 7.00
N ILE A 78 5.42 5.11 7.17
CA ILE A 78 6.33 5.54 6.11
C ILE A 78 7.42 4.48 6.01
N TYR A 79 7.70 4.05 4.79
CA TYR A 79 8.88 3.22 4.49
C TYR A 79 9.89 4.07 3.73
N ILE A 80 11.18 3.81 3.83
CA ILE A 80 12.20 4.40 2.95
C ILE A 80 13.16 3.27 2.63
N GLU A 81 13.38 2.99 1.35
CA GLU A 81 14.23 1.87 0.90
C GLU A 81 13.85 0.53 1.56
N GLY A 82 12.55 0.27 1.72
CA GLY A 82 12.02 -0.94 2.35
C GLY A 82 12.10 -0.97 3.89
N LYS A 83 12.69 0.05 4.53
CA LYS A 83 12.76 0.16 6.00
C LYS A 83 11.65 1.03 6.53
N ARG A 84 10.86 0.50 7.48
CA ARG A 84 9.85 1.30 8.19
C ARG A 84 10.55 2.39 8.99
N GLN A 85 10.11 3.63 8.83
CA GLN A 85 10.60 4.76 9.60
C GLN A 85 9.81 4.86 10.91
N GLU A 86 10.51 5.15 12.00
CA GLU A 86 9.84 5.48 13.26
C GLU A 86 9.18 6.85 13.13
N ARG A 87 7.91 6.92 13.55
CA ARG A 87 7.17 8.18 13.57
C ARG A 87 7.63 8.95 14.80
N HIS A 88 8.57 9.87 14.64
CA HIS A 88 8.84 10.86 15.69
C HIS A 88 7.58 11.71 15.86
N SER A 89 7.08 11.73 17.09
CA SER A 89 5.90 12.52 17.50
C SER A 89 6.26 13.99 17.62
#